data_AF-A0A1J4XEP8-F1
#
_entry.id   AF-A0A1J4XEP8-F1
#
_cell.length_a   1.000
_cell.length_b   1.000
_cell.length_c   1.000
_cell.angle_alpha   90.00
_cell.angle_beta   90.00
_cell.angle_gamma   90.00
#
_symmetry.space_group_name_H-M   'P 1'
#
loop_
_entity.id
_entity.type
_entity.pdbx_description
1 polymer ?
#
loop_
_entity_poly.entity_id
_entity_poly.type
_entity_poly.pdbx_seq_one_letter_code
_entity_poly.pdbx_strand_id
1 'polypeptide(L)'
;MTGHNSQRQRIWDAIRCFSDAAKPFGISDLVRPGELTTRTVEVYLNALVKAGYLAATSEPVTTGNCHDRLIFRCLTWSCATAPRLDDEGREITQGDWQEDIWRCIRPLGQCTVQDVVVHATTPRHQMKGGEVRRYLNALVNAGFLTCLKGYYTVIPGVCTGPAPQLRRVAQVVHRGKVVWTGGGDD
;
A
#
# COMPACT_ATOMS: atom_id res chain seq x y z
N MET A 1 -11.50 12.35 -9.38
CA MET A 1 -11.82 10.94 -9.68
C MET A 1 -10.51 10.18 -9.81
N THR A 2 -10.03 9.57 -8.73
CA THR A 2 -8.73 8.90 -8.69
C THR A 2 -8.79 7.68 -7.78
N GLY A 3 -8.29 6.56 -8.30
CA GLY A 3 -7.65 5.51 -7.50
C GLY A 3 -8.58 4.47 -6.89
N HIS A 4 -8.73 3.34 -7.57
CA HIS A 4 -8.96 2.00 -7.01
C HIS A 4 -9.53 1.97 -5.56
N ASN A 5 -10.86 1.99 -5.44
CA ASN A 5 -11.60 1.78 -4.19
C ASN A 5 -11.33 0.37 -3.62
N SER A 6 -10.15 0.17 -3.05
CA SER A 6 -9.82 -1.04 -2.31
C SER A 6 -10.74 -1.11 -1.09
N GLN A 7 -11.27 -2.29 -0.76
CA GLN A 7 -12.17 -2.52 0.39
C GLN A 7 -11.71 -1.79 1.68
N ARG A 8 -10.39 -1.72 1.91
CA ARG A 8 -9.75 -0.99 3.02
C ARG A 8 -9.99 0.52 3.00
N GLN A 9 -9.95 1.18 1.83
CA GLN A 9 -10.23 2.61 1.69
C GLN A 9 -11.68 2.93 2.05
N ARG A 10 -12.60 2.03 1.73
CA ARG A 10 -14.02 2.19 2.05
C ARG A 10 -14.28 2.07 3.54
N ILE A 11 -13.61 1.11 4.20
CA ILE A 11 -13.64 0.97 5.66
C ILE A 11 -13.06 2.23 6.31
N TRP A 12 -11.93 2.74 5.81
CA TRP A 12 -11.29 3.96 6.33
C TRP A 12 -12.16 5.21 6.20
N ASP A 13 -12.86 5.36 5.08
CA ASP A 13 -13.78 6.48 4.86
C ASP A 13 -14.99 6.42 5.82
N ALA A 14 -15.55 5.22 6.01
CA ALA A 14 -16.61 5.00 6.99
C ALA A 14 -16.15 5.34 8.42
N ILE A 15 -14.96 4.87 8.82
CA ILE A 15 -14.35 5.21 10.12
C ILE A 15 -14.18 6.73 10.28
N ARG A 16 -13.77 7.45 9.21
CA ARG A 16 -13.68 8.91 9.25
C ARG A 16 -15.03 9.59 9.46
N CYS A 17 -16.10 9.10 8.83
CA CYS A 17 -17.44 9.66 9.01
C CYS A 17 -17.92 9.51 10.47
N PHE A 18 -17.68 8.36 11.11
CA PHE A 18 -18.01 8.16 12.52
C PHE A 18 -17.15 9.00 13.46
N SER A 19 -15.88 9.22 13.13
CA SER A 19 -15.02 10.07 13.93
C SER A 19 -15.31 11.56 13.81
N ASP A 20 -15.73 12.05 12.64
CA ASP A 20 -16.17 13.44 12.47
C ASP A 20 -17.34 13.75 13.41
N ALA A 21 -18.24 12.77 13.58
CA ALA A 21 -19.32 12.81 14.55
C ALA A 21 -18.87 12.58 16.01
N ALA A 22 -17.57 12.35 16.28
CA ALA A 22 -17.02 11.94 17.57
C ALA A 22 -17.76 10.76 18.23
N LYS A 23 -18.36 9.88 17.42
CA LYS A 23 -19.18 8.77 17.92
C LYS A 23 -18.35 7.50 18.08
N PRO A 24 -18.47 6.79 19.21
CA PRO A 24 -17.99 5.41 19.29
C PRO A 24 -18.73 4.54 18.27
N PHE A 25 -18.00 3.71 17.52
CA PHE A 25 -18.58 2.79 16.54
C PHE A 25 -18.14 1.35 16.80
N GLY A 26 -19.00 0.40 16.43
CA GLY A 26 -18.72 -1.03 16.48
C GLY A 26 -18.51 -1.64 15.10
N ILE A 27 -18.15 -2.92 15.06
CA ILE A 27 -17.94 -3.66 13.80
C ILE A 27 -19.23 -3.67 12.96
N SER A 28 -20.38 -3.85 13.60
CA SER A 28 -21.69 -3.91 12.93
C SER A 28 -22.10 -2.60 12.26
N ASP A 29 -21.60 -1.44 12.73
CA ASP A 29 -21.83 -0.13 12.10
C ASP A 29 -20.99 0.06 10.83
N LEU A 30 -19.86 -0.64 10.72
CA LEU A 30 -18.95 -0.56 9.58
C LEU A 30 -19.27 -1.58 8.48
N VAL A 31 -19.89 -2.72 8.85
CA VAL A 31 -20.26 -3.78 7.91
C VAL A 31 -21.53 -3.36 7.18
N ARG A 32 -21.37 -2.88 5.94
CA ARG A 32 -22.52 -2.71 5.03
C ARG A 32 -22.94 -4.08 4.46
N PRO A 33 -24.24 -4.41 4.47
CA PRO A 33 -24.72 -5.70 3.98
C PRO A 33 -24.35 -5.88 2.50
N GLY A 34 -23.65 -6.97 2.19
CA GLY A 34 -23.33 -7.39 0.82
C GLY A 34 -21.95 -6.96 0.28
N GLU A 35 -21.17 -6.15 1.01
CA GLU A 35 -19.93 -5.58 0.45
C GLU A 35 -18.63 -6.01 1.15
N LEU A 36 -18.70 -6.38 2.44
CA LEU A 36 -17.53 -6.71 3.24
C LEU A 36 -17.84 -7.87 4.20
N THR A 37 -16.92 -8.82 4.31
CA THR A 37 -16.98 -9.86 5.34
C THR A 37 -16.60 -9.27 6.70
N THR A 38 -17.36 -9.59 7.75
CA THR A 38 -17.07 -9.18 9.14
C THR A 38 -15.61 -9.45 9.51
N ARG A 39 -15.12 -10.65 9.18
CA ARG A 39 -13.73 -11.07 9.41
C ARG A 39 -12.69 -10.14 8.76
N THR A 40 -12.95 -9.63 7.56
CA THR A 40 -12.02 -8.70 6.87
C THR A 40 -11.95 -7.36 7.58
N VAL A 41 -13.09 -6.88 8.09
CA VAL A 41 -13.18 -5.64 8.87
C VAL A 41 -12.47 -5.81 10.20
N GLU A 42 -12.71 -6.93 10.91
CA GLU A 42 -12.05 -7.25 12.18
C GLU A 42 -10.53 -7.31 12.06
N VAL A 43 -10.01 -8.01 11.04
CA VAL A 43 -8.56 -8.10 10.80
C VAL A 43 -7.97 -6.71 10.56
N TYR A 44 -8.64 -5.87 9.78
CA TYR A 44 -8.15 -4.52 9.49
C TYR A 44 -8.25 -3.57 10.69
N LEU A 45 -9.31 -3.64 11.48
CA LEU A 45 -9.46 -2.88 12.73
C LEU A 45 -8.40 -3.28 13.75
N ASN A 46 -8.13 -4.58 13.92
CA ASN A 46 -7.07 -5.06 14.80
C ASN A 46 -5.68 -4.55 14.36
N ALA A 47 -5.40 -4.54 13.05
CA ALA A 47 -4.17 -3.96 12.53
C ALA A 47 -4.07 -2.45 12.86
N LEU A 48 -5.16 -1.69 12.72
CA LEU A 48 -5.22 -0.26 13.07
C LEU A 48 -5.02 0.01 14.56
N VAL A 49 -5.55 -0.86 15.43
CA VAL A 49 -5.34 -0.79 16.89
C VAL A 49 -3.87 -1.05 17.23
N LYS A 50 -3.28 -2.10 16.67
CA LYS A 50 -1.85 -2.42 16.85
C LYS A 50 -0.94 -1.30 16.34
N ALA A 51 -1.32 -0.64 15.25
CA ALA A 51 -0.63 0.51 14.69
C ALA A 51 -0.80 1.81 15.49
N GLY A 52 -1.68 1.83 16.50
CA GLY A 52 -1.94 3.00 17.35
C GLY A 52 -2.87 4.06 16.73
N TYR A 53 -3.54 3.75 15.61
CA TYR A 53 -4.52 4.67 15.02
C TYR A 53 -5.87 4.66 15.76
N LEU A 54 -6.25 3.48 16.28
CA LEU A 54 -7.51 3.26 17.00
C LEU A 54 -7.23 2.74 18.41
N ALA A 55 -8.07 3.13 19.37
CA ALA A 55 -8.20 2.48 20.67
C ALA A 55 -9.42 1.56 20.63
N ALA A 56 -9.24 0.28 20.95
CA ALA A 56 -10.35 -0.62 21.22
C ALA A 56 -10.66 -0.61 22.72
N THR A 57 -11.91 -0.32 23.07
CA THR A 57 -12.45 -0.44 24.42
C THR A 57 -13.56 -1.48 24.38
N SER A 58 -13.43 -2.55 25.14
CA SER A 58 -14.53 -3.50 25.37
C SER A 58 -15.46 -2.90 26.41
N GLU A 59 -16.72 -2.66 26.05
CA GLU A 59 -17.75 -2.37 27.06
C GLU A 59 -18.45 -3.70 27.44
N PRO A 60 -18.43 -4.10 28.72
CA PRO A 60 -19.12 -5.29 29.16
C PRO A 60 -20.63 -5.05 29.03
N VAL A 61 -21.30 -5.92 28.28
CA VAL A 61 -22.75 -5.82 28.10
C VAL A 61 -23.41 -6.41 29.34
N THR A 62 -23.99 -5.55 30.19
CA THR A 62 -24.67 -5.94 31.45
C THR A 62 -25.95 -6.76 31.27
N THR A 63 -26.36 -7.10 30.03
CA THR A 63 -27.60 -7.85 29.80
C THR A 63 -27.36 -9.11 28.94
N GLY A 64 -27.52 -10.27 29.59
CA GLY A 64 -27.75 -11.61 29.03
C GLY A 64 -26.90 -12.07 27.85
N ASN A 65 -25.96 -12.99 28.09
CA ASN A 65 -25.31 -13.89 27.11
C ASN A 65 -24.79 -13.30 25.78
N CYS A 66 -24.71 -11.97 25.65
CA CYS A 66 -24.22 -11.29 24.47
C CYS A 66 -22.72 -11.00 24.69
N HIS A 67 -21.90 -11.36 23.70
CA HIS A 67 -20.45 -11.13 23.74
C HIS A 67 -20.13 -9.64 23.93
N ASP A 68 -19.00 -9.35 24.59
CA ASP A 68 -18.51 -7.98 24.82
C ASP A 68 -18.57 -7.12 23.56
N ARG A 69 -19.15 -5.92 23.67
CA ARG A 69 -19.22 -5.00 22.54
C ARG A 69 -17.87 -4.29 22.42
N LEU A 70 -17.10 -4.65 21.40
CA LEU A 70 -15.90 -3.92 21.03
C LEU A 70 -16.29 -2.56 20.44
N ILE A 71 -15.92 -1.50 21.15
CA ILE A 71 -16.09 -0.12 20.73
C ILE A 71 -14.74 0.45 20.34
N PHE A 72 -14.67 1.07 19.18
CA PHE A 72 -13.45 1.68 18.68
C PHE A 72 -13.54 3.21 18.79
N ARG A 73 -12.46 3.83 19.23
CA ARG A 73 -12.27 5.30 19.24
C ARG A 73 -11.03 5.66 18.45
N CYS A 74 -11.09 6.76 17.71
CA CYS A 74 -9.95 7.21 16.92
C CYS A 74 -9.01 8.08 17.76
N LEU A 75 -7.70 7.82 17.67
CA LEU A 75 -6.68 8.53 18.45
C LEU A 75 -5.85 9.51 17.62
N THR A 76 -5.50 9.16 16.38
CA THR A 76 -4.59 9.94 15.54
C THR A 76 -4.98 9.86 14.06
N TRP A 77 -4.90 11.00 13.39
CA TRP A 77 -5.14 11.15 11.96
C TRP A 77 -3.88 11.66 11.28
N SER A 78 -3.29 10.87 10.38
CA SER A 78 -2.13 11.33 9.61
C SER A 78 -2.35 11.26 8.09
N CYS A 79 -3.41 10.62 7.59
CA CYS A 79 -3.54 10.37 6.15
C CYS A 79 -4.98 10.33 5.62
N ALA A 80 -5.19 10.97 4.46
CA ALA A 80 -6.44 10.92 3.70
C ALA A 80 -6.69 9.55 3.03
N THR A 81 -5.61 8.81 2.76
CA THR A 81 -5.63 7.46 2.20
C THR A 81 -5.50 6.42 3.32
N ALA A 82 -6.20 5.30 3.21
CA ALA A 82 -6.16 4.21 4.18
C ALA A 82 -4.73 3.63 4.32
N PRO A 83 -4.18 3.56 5.54
CA PRO A 83 -2.85 3.00 5.75
C PRO A 83 -2.85 1.51 5.35
N ARG A 84 -1.86 1.10 4.55
CA ARG A 84 -1.65 -0.31 4.27
C ARG A 84 -0.94 -0.92 5.47
N LEU A 85 -1.68 -1.65 6.29
CA LEU A 85 -1.15 -2.36 7.45
C LEU A 85 -1.16 -3.87 7.21
N ASP A 86 -0.18 -4.53 7.82
CA ASP A 86 -0.09 -5.99 7.95
C ASP A 86 -0.90 -6.46 9.16
N ASP A 87 -1.05 -7.78 9.36
CA ASP A 87 -1.80 -8.31 10.51
C ASP A 87 -1.15 -7.90 11.84
N GLU A 88 0.18 -7.74 11.83
CA GLU A 88 0.96 -7.24 12.97
C GLU A 88 0.78 -5.73 13.21
N GLY A 89 -0.02 -5.01 12.40
CA GLY A 89 -0.20 -3.57 12.51
C GLY A 89 1.00 -2.76 12.03
N ARG A 90 1.98 -3.40 11.38
CA ARG A 90 3.11 -2.71 10.75
C ARG A 90 2.65 -2.13 9.41
N GLU A 91 3.12 -0.93 9.08
CA GLU A 91 2.91 -0.33 7.76
C GLU A 91 3.57 -1.22 6.68
N ILE A 92 2.74 -1.82 5.82
CA ILE A 92 3.18 -2.49 4.60
C ILE A 92 3.60 -1.40 3.62
N THR A 93 4.90 -1.12 3.60
CA THR A 93 5.59 -0.28 2.60
C THR A 93 5.84 -1.01 1.27
N GLN A 94 5.27 -2.21 1.11
CA GLN A 94 5.46 -3.03 -0.08
C GLN A 94 4.72 -2.39 -1.27
N GLY A 95 5.47 -1.68 -2.10
CA GLY A 95 5.00 -0.93 -3.27
C GLY A 95 5.37 0.55 -3.25
N ASP A 96 5.52 1.17 -2.07
CA ASP A 96 5.93 2.57 -1.94
C ASP A 96 7.35 2.79 -2.49
N TRP A 97 8.28 1.89 -2.18
CA TRP A 97 9.65 2.01 -2.65
C TRP A 97 9.78 1.94 -4.19
N GLN A 98 8.89 1.21 -4.86
CA GLN A 98 8.84 1.12 -6.33
C GLN A 98 8.25 2.41 -6.93
N GLU A 99 7.26 3.01 -6.26
CA GLU A 99 6.71 4.31 -6.63
C GLU A 99 7.71 5.44 -6.42
N ASP A 100 8.46 5.42 -5.31
CA ASP A 100 9.52 6.38 -5.03
C ASP A 100 10.61 6.31 -6.11
N ILE A 101 11.10 5.11 -6.43
CA ILE A 101 12.06 4.93 -7.54
C ILE A 101 11.47 5.41 -8.85
N TRP A 102 10.22 5.03 -9.17
CA TRP A 102 9.57 5.43 -10.42
C TRP A 102 9.39 6.96 -10.52
N ARG A 103 9.09 7.62 -9.40
CA ARG A 103 8.97 9.07 -9.32
C ARG A 103 10.31 9.76 -9.47
N CYS A 104 11.41 9.17 -9.01
CA CYS A 104 12.76 9.68 -9.20
C CYS A 104 13.23 9.55 -10.66
N ILE A 105 13.08 8.38 -11.28
CA ILE A 105 13.65 8.14 -12.64
C ILE A 105 12.94 8.92 -13.75
N ARG A 106 11.65 9.22 -13.57
CA ARG A 106 10.82 9.96 -14.54
C ARG A 106 11.40 11.33 -14.91
N PRO A 107 11.68 12.24 -13.95
CA PRO A 107 12.29 13.53 -14.25
C PRO A 107 13.78 13.44 -14.57
N LEU A 108 14.51 12.46 -14.01
CA LEU A 108 15.96 12.32 -14.24
C LEU A 108 16.28 11.96 -15.69
N GLY A 109 15.41 11.19 -16.37
CA GLY A 109 15.57 10.79 -17.76
C GLY A 109 16.66 9.73 -17.97
N GLN A 110 17.90 10.02 -17.55
CA GLN A 110 19.02 9.10 -17.50
C GLN A 110 19.59 9.06 -16.08
N CYS A 111 19.73 7.86 -15.49
CA CYS A 111 20.19 7.70 -14.12
C CYS A 111 20.99 6.40 -13.94
N THR A 112 21.81 6.36 -12.90
CA THR A 112 22.53 5.13 -12.48
C THR A 112 21.85 4.53 -11.24
N VAL A 113 22.17 3.28 -10.91
CA VAL A 113 21.64 2.63 -9.69
C VAL A 113 21.94 3.48 -8.44
N GLN A 114 23.15 4.05 -8.37
CA GLN A 114 23.60 4.81 -7.20
C GLN A 114 22.86 6.15 -7.08
N ASP A 115 22.63 6.81 -8.21
CA ASP A 115 21.83 8.03 -8.30
C ASP A 115 20.40 7.80 -7.80
N VAL A 116 19.77 6.71 -8.25
CA VAL A 116 18.42 6.32 -7.80
C VAL A 116 18.41 5.97 -6.30
N VAL A 117 19.42 5.28 -5.78
CA VAL A 117 19.50 4.98 -4.34
C VAL A 117 19.57 6.27 -3.52
N VAL A 118 20.38 7.24 -3.94
CA VAL A 118 20.52 8.51 -3.22
C VAL A 118 19.22 9.32 -3.26
N HIS A 119 18.57 9.41 -4.42
CA HIS A 119 17.37 10.23 -4.59
C HIS A 119 16.08 9.58 -4.08
N ALA A 120 15.97 8.24 -4.13
CA ALA A 120 14.78 7.52 -3.69
C ALA A 120 14.86 7.07 -2.22
N THR A 121 16.01 7.23 -1.55
CA THR A 121 16.11 6.95 -0.11
C THR A 121 15.30 7.99 0.66
N THR A 122 14.33 7.52 1.42
CA THR A 122 13.50 8.35 2.30
C THR A 122 13.73 7.93 3.75
N PRO A 123 13.44 8.78 4.75
CA PRO A 123 13.50 8.38 6.16
C PRO A 123 12.58 7.18 6.48
N ARG A 124 11.59 6.90 5.61
CA ARG A 124 10.69 5.75 5.71
C ARG A 124 11.29 4.47 5.13
N HIS A 125 12.20 4.55 4.17
CA HIS A 125 12.78 3.37 3.52
C HIS A 125 14.23 3.59 3.08
N GLN A 126 15.15 2.85 3.71
CA GLN A 126 16.54 2.78 3.25
C GLN A 126 16.65 1.83 2.05
N MET A 127 16.96 2.41 0.89
CA MET A 127 17.07 1.66 -0.36
C MET A 127 18.38 0.88 -0.41
N LYS A 128 18.30 -0.44 -0.62
CA LYS A 128 19.47 -1.27 -0.91
C LYS A 128 19.74 -1.25 -2.41
N GLY A 129 21.00 -1.00 -2.82
CA GLY A 129 21.37 -0.98 -4.24
C GLY A 129 21.05 -2.26 -5.01
N GLY A 130 21.07 -3.43 -4.34
CA GLY A 130 20.65 -4.69 -4.93
C GLY A 130 19.16 -4.73 -5.32
N GLU A 131 18.28 -4.22 -4.47
CA GLU A 131 16.83 -4.16 -4.71
C GLU A 131 16.49 -3.17 -5.83
N VAL A 132 17.14 -2.00 -5.81
CA VAL A 132 17.01 -0.98 -6.87
C VAL A 132 17.44 -1.55 -8.22
N ARG A 133 18.61 -2.21 -8.27
CA ARG A 133 19.10 -2.85 -9.50
C ARG A 133 18.14 -3.92 -10.01
N ARG A 134 17.61 -4.77 -9.11
CA ARG A 134 16.66 -5.81 -9.48
C ARG A 134 15.39 -5.22 -10.11
N TYR A 135 14.87 -4.14 -9.52
CA TYR A 135 13.70 -3.44 -10.05
C TYR A 135 14.00 -2.78 -11.41
N LEU A 136 15.08 -2.01 -11.54
CA LEU A 136 15.47 -1.39 -12.80
C LEU A 136 15.68 -2.42 -13.92
N ASN A 137 16.31 -3.56 -13.63
CA ASN A 137 16.44 -4.65 -14.59
C ASN A 137 15.08 -5.24 -15.01
N ALA A 138 14.16 -5.42 -14.07
CA ALA A 138 12.81 -5.89 -14.40
C ALA A 138 12.08 -4.90 -15.33
N LEU A 139 12.28 -3.59 -15.13
CA LEU A 139 11.72 -2.55 -16.01
C LEU A 139 12.36 -2.52 -17.39
N VAL A 140 13.66 -2.79 -17.49
CA VAL A 140 14.34 -2.96 -18.78
C VAL A 140 13.75 -4.15 -19.54
N ASN A 141 13.62 -5.30 -18.87
CA ASN A 141 13.04 -6.51 -19.48
C ASN A 141 11.56 -6.33 -19.86
N ALA A 142 10.83 -5.51 -19.11
CA ALA A 142 9.44 -5.16 -19.40
C ALA A 142 9.28 -4.06 -20.47
N GLY A 143 10.37 -3.52 -21.02
CA GLY A 143 10.35 -2.53 -22.10
C GLY A 143 10.01 -1.10 -21.65
N PHE A 144 10.18 -0.77 -20.37
CA PHE A 144 9.98 0.60 -19.87
C PHE A 144 11.27 1.43 -19.88
N LEU A 145 12.41 0.77 -19.68
CA LEU A 145 13.73 1.39 -19.62
C LEU A 145 14.67 0.75 -20.63
N THR A 146 15.69 1.48 -21.03
CA THR A 146 16.87 0.91 -21.71
C THR A 146 18.08 1.04 -20.80
N CYS A 147 18.98 0.06 -20.82
CA CYS A 147 20.22 0.09 -20.07
C CYS A 147 21.41 0.11 -21.03
N LEU A 148 22.19 1.18 -21.02
CA LEU A 148 23.39 1.35 -21.84
C LEU A 148 24.59 1.61 -20.94
N LYS A 149 25.56 0.68 -20.91
CA LYS A 149 26.79 0.79 -20.11
C LYS A 149 26.57 1.17 -18.63
N GLY A 150 25.47 0.69 -18.03
CA GLY A 150 25.12 0.97 -16.63
C GLY A 150 24.27 2.22 -16.39
N TYR A 151 23.93 2.95 -17.46
CA TYR A 151 22.98 4.05 -17.42
C TYR A 151 21.59 3.56 -17.83
N TYR A 152 20.60 3.81 -16.99
CA TYR A 152 19.19 3.50 -17.24
C TYR A 152 18.52 4.75 -17.79
N THR A 153 18.00 4.65 -19.01
CA THR A 153 17.27 5.73 -19.68
C THR A 153 15.81 5.35 -19.82
N VAL A 154 14.93 6.27 -19.45
CA VAL A 154 13.48 6.13 -19.63
C VAL A 154 13.12 6.21 -21.11
N ILE A 155 12.32 5.26 -21.61
CA ILE A 155 11.81 5.32 -22.98
C ILE A 155 10.68 6.35 -23.06
N PRO A 156 10.82 7.41 -23.89
CA PRO A 156 9.79 8.43 -24.03
C PRO A 156 8.48 7.80 -24.57
N GLY A 157 7.35 8.14 -23.96
CA GLY A 157 6.02 7.65 -24.34
C GLY A 157 5.52 6.41 -23.58
N VAL A 158 6.40 5.59 -23.01
CA VAL A 158 6.03 4.39 -22.22
C VAL A 158 5.76 4.73 -20.75
N CYS A 159 6.34 5.83 -20.27
CA CYS A 159 6.17 6.33 -18.91
C CYS A 159 4.86 7.11 -18.69
N THR A 160 3.71 6.49 -18.96
CA THR A 160 2.40 7.08 -18.62
C THR A 160 1.71 6.28 -17.52
N GLY A 161 1.49 6.91 -16.36
CA GLY A 161 0.72 6.35 -15.24
C GLY A 161 1.54 5.83 -14.05
N PRO A 162 0.88 5.10 -13.12
CA PRO A 162 1.44 4.68 -11.82
C PRO A 162 2.63 3.74 -12.01
N ALA A 163 3.42 3.55 -10.94
CA ALA A 163 4.61 2.72 -11.05
C ALA A 163 4.26 1.26 -11.38
N PRO A 164 4.97 0.63 -12.35
CA PRO A 164 4.86 -0.80 -12.59
C PRO A 164 5.30 -1.58 -11.35
N GLN A 165 4.45 -2.49 -10.86
CA GLN A 165 4.71 -3.23 -9.63
C GLN A 165 5.44 -4.53 -9.90
N LEU A 166 6.61 -4.70 -9.29
CA LEU A 166 7.33 -5.98 -9.29
C LEU A 166 6.81 -6.85 -8.14
N ARG A 167 6.17 -7.97 -8.47
CA ARG A 167 5.66 -8.96 -7.52
C ARG A 167 6.77 -9.94 -7.09
N ARG A 168 6.50 -10.72 -6.03
CA ARG A 168 7.43 -11.74 -5.51
C ARG A 168 7.70 -12.86 -6.52
N VAL A 169 6.66 -13.35 -7.19
CA VAL A 169 6.83 -14.04 -8.49
C VAL A 169 7.36 -12.97 -9.43
N ALA A 170 8.53 -13.17 -10.03
CA ALA A 170 9.22 -12.15 -10.82
C ALA A 170 8.31 -11.69 -11.97
N GLN A 171 7.42 -10.75 -11.71
CA GLN A 171 6.34 -10.39 -12.59
C GLN A 171 6.14 -8.91 -12.44
N VAL A 172 6.21 -8.19 -13.54
CA VAL A 172 5.92 -6.77 -13.59
C VAL A 172 4.47 -6.61 -14.01
N VAL A 173 3.69 -5.90 -13.20
CA VAL A 173 2.29 -5.58 -13.47
C VAL A 173 2.14 -4.08 -13.63
N HIS A 174 1.60 -3.64 -14.78
CA HIS A 174 1.31 -2.23 -15.06
C HIS A 174 -0.17 -2.07 -15.38
N ARG A 175 -0.86 -1.16 -14.68
CA ARG A 175 -2.32 -0.91 -14.84
C ARG A 175 -3.18 -2.19 -14.78
N GLY A 176 -2.83 -3.11 -13.87
CA GLY A 176 -3.56 -4.38 -13.68
C GLY A 176 -3.28 -5.46 -14.75
N LYS A 177 -2.42 -5.18 -15.73
CA LYS A 177 -1.98 -6.16 -16.74
C LYS A 177 -0.57 -6.62 -16.44
N VAL A 178 -0.33 -7.92 -16.61
CA VAL A 178 1.01 -8.51 -16.55
C VAL A 178 1.76 -8.09 -17.80
N VAL A 179 2.82 -7.31 -17.64
CA VAL A 179 3.65 -6.81 -18.75
C VAL A 179 4.94 -7.61 -18.90
N TRP A 180 5.37 -8.31 -17.85
CA TRP A 180 6.51 -9.20 -17.92
C TRP A 180 6.42 -10.28 -16.84
N THR A 181 6.90 -11.47 -17.14
CA THR A 181 7.11 -12.60 -16.21
C THR A 181 8.52 -13.13 -16.40
N GLY A 182 9.36 -12.98 -15.38
CA GLY A 182 10.65 -13.62 -15.22
C GLY A 182 10.46 -15.06 -14.80
N GLY A 183 10.53 -15.96 -15.77
CA GLY A 183 10.37 -17.39 -15.56
C GLY A 183 9.73 -18.01 -16.77
N GLY A 184 10.57 -18.37 -17.74
CA GLY A 184 10.26 -19.20 -18.89
C GLY A 184 11.54 -19.94 -19.26
N ASP A 185 12.04 -20.74 -18.33
CA ASP A 185 12.87 -21.91 -18.62
C ASP A 185 12.47 -22.97 -17.58
N ASP A 186 11.84 -24.03 -18.10
CA ASP A 186 11.34 -25.29 -17.50
C ASP A 186 10.39 -25.24 -16.28
#